data_AF-A0AA87LRJ0-F1
#
_entry.id   AF-A0AA87LRJ0-F1
#
_cell.length_a   1.000
_cell.length_b   1.000
_cell.length_c   1.000
_cell.angle_alpha   90.00
_cell.angle_beta   90.00
_cell.angle_gamma   90.00
#
_symmetry.space_group_name_H-M   'P 1'
#
loop_
_entity.id
_entity.type
_entity.pdbx_description
1 polymer ?
#
loop_
_entity_poly.entity_id
_entity_poly.type
_entity_poly.pdbx_seq_one_letter_code
_entity_poly.pdbx_strand_id
1 'polypeptide(L)'
;MAQIPSGFTFNDDITEDASERFPPPALGSTSINWNDAGSVYDAIQQVSEQFKQAFADLIDQSAKGTDNSVESRLFFTIAAYSAMNELHDMTAPILSSTLMNQHPDWVPVINGCESNEELMEAWPDVKTVHDAQIQANKTGRPVRVHLKDADVDAIISVQPIKEEDFHAERAA
;
A
#
# COMPACT_ATOMS: atom_id res chain seq x y z
N MET A 1 -4.19 -23.93 -1.88
CA MET A 1 -4.57 -22.51 -1.93
C MET A 1 -3.72 -21.80 -0.90
N ALA A 2 -2.88 -20.84 -1.30
CA ALA A 2 -2.13 -20.03 -0.35
C ALA A 2 -3.14 -19.15 0.41
N GLN A 3 -3.04 -19.11 1.73
CA GLN A 3 -3.90 -18.28 2.58
C GLN A 3 -3.53 -16.81 2.31
N ILE A 4 -4.51 -15.99 1.94
CA ILE A 4 -4.34 -14.54 1.79
C ILE A 4 -4.01 -14.01 3.20
N PRO A 5 -2.89 -13.31 3.42
CA PRO A 5 -2.65 -12.63 4.69
C PRO A 5 -3.85 -11.75 5.01
N SER A 6 -4.42 -11.90 6.20
CA SER A 6 -5.62 -11.19 6.64
C SER A 6 -5.29 -9.72 6.90
N GLY A 7 -5.19 -8.92 5.83
CA GLY A 7 -4.83 -7.52 5.90
C GLY A 7 -3.39 -7.26 6.36
N PHE A 8 -2.96 -6.01 6.19
CA PHE A 8 -1.79 -5.45 6.84
C PHE A 8 -2.29 -4.37 7.81
N THR A 9 -1.57 -4.14 8.89
CA THR A 9 -1.85 -3.06 9.84
C THR A 9 -0.58 -2.24 9.98
N PHE A 10 -0.68 -0.92 9.78
CA PHE A 10 0.39 -0.03 10.21
C PHE A 10 0.37 -0.03 11.74
N ASN A 11 1.45 -0.50 12.36
CA ASN A 11 1.54 -0.54 13.80
C ASN A 11 2.08 0.82 14.29
N ASP A 12 1.21 1.83 14.29
CA ASP A 12 1.52 3.17 14.78
C ASP A 12 0.39 3.71 15.68
N ASP A 13 0.77 4.58 16.63
CA ASP A 13 -0.16 5.20 17.59
C ASP A 13 -1.22 6.10 16.92
N ILE A 14 -1.15 6.29 15.60
CA ILE A 14 -1.95 7.23 14.82
C ILE A 14 -3.14 6.51 14.18
N THR A 15 -2.95 5.29 13.69
CA THR A 15 -3.95 4.51 12.96
C THR A 15 -4.92 3.73 13.87
N GLU A 16 -4.57 3.49 15.14
CA GLU A 16 -5.46 2.82 16.12
C GLU A 16 -6.71 3.65 16.48
N ASP A 17 -6.69 4.98 16.32
CA ASP A 17 -7.78 5.92 16.69
C ASP A 17 -8.38 6.65 15.48
N ALA A 18 -8.04 6.23 14.25
CA ALA A 18 -8.33 7.01 13.05
C ALA A 18 -9.75 6.84 12.46
N SER A 19 -10.52 5.83 12.89
CA SER A 19 -11.85 5.53 12.29
C SER A 19 -12.87 6.65 12.44
N GLU A 20 -12.70 7.54 13.42
CA GLU A 20 -13.56 8.72 13.60
C GLU A 20 -13.13 9.93 12.76
N ARG A 21 -11.86 10.01 12.33
CA ARG A 21 -11.31 11.20 11.65
C ARG A 21 -11.55 11.20 10.15
N PHE A 22 -11.60 10.02 9.53
CA PHE A 22 -11.93 9.87 8.12
C PHE A 22 -12.89 8.69 7.93
N PRO A 23 -14.17 8.92 7.56
CA PRO A 23 -15.06 7.81 7.27
C PRO A 23 -14.48 6.99 6.11
N PRO A 24 -14.58 5.64 6.16
CA PRO A 24 -14.04 4.80 5.11
C PRO A 24 -14.73 5.14 3.77
N PRO A 25 -14.00 5.11 2.65
CA PRO A 25 -14.61 5.26 1.34
C PRO A 25 -15.75 4.26 1.17
N ALA A 26 -16.92 4.74 0.82
CA ALA A 26 -18.09 3.90 0.62
C ALA A 26 -18.05 3.33 -0.81
N LEU A 27 -17.91 2.01 -0.92
CA LEU A 27 -18.18 1.31 -2.18
C LEU A 27 -19.68 1.32 -2.54
N GLY A 28 -20.55 1.75 -1.61
CA GLY A 28 -22.01 1.70 -1.78
C GLY A 28 -22.51 0.26 -1.82
N SER A 29 -23.42 -0.05 -2.74
CA SER A 29 -23.92 -1.42 -3.00
C SER A 29 -23.03 -2.22 -3.96
N THR A 30 -21.89 -1.67 -4.40
CA THR A 30 -21.02 -2.30 -5.38
C THR A 30 -20.22 -3.41 -4.73
N SER A 31 -20.49 -4.66 -5.10
CA SER A 31 -19.62 -5.80 -4.79
C SER A 31 -18.46 -5.86 -5.79
N ILE A 32 -17.23 -5.94 -5.31
CA ILE A 32 -16.06 -6.12 -6.18
C ILE A 32 -15.96 -7.59 -6.59
N ASN A 33 -15.96 -7.86 -7.89
CA ASN A 33 -15.59 -9.16 -8.42
C ASN A 33 -14.07 -9.23 -8.64
N TRP A 34 -13.34 -9.78 -7.68
CA TRP A 34 -11.87 -9.89 -7.72
C TRP A 34 -11.31 -10.76 -8.86
N ASN A 35 -12.17 -11.49 -9.58
CA ASN A 35 -11.78 -12.29 -10.75
C ASN A 35 -12.06 -11.56 -12.07
N ASP A 36 -12.54 -10.30 -12.02
CA ASP A 36 -12.80 -9.48 -13.19
C ASP A 36 -12.02 -8.17 -13.10
N ALA A 37 -11.06 -8.00 -14.01
CA ALA A 37 -10.20 -6.82 -14.05
C ALA A 37 -11.00 -5.52 -14.20
N GLY A 38 -12.08 -5.55 -15.00
CA GLY A 38 -12.98 -4.41 -15.18
C GLY A 38 -13.64 -3.99 -13.87
N SER A 39 -14.22 -4.94 -13.15
CA SER A 39 -14.83 -4.69 -11.83
C SER A 39 -13.86 -4.12 -10.81
N VAL A 40 -12.60 -4.58 -10.79
CA VAL A 40 -11.57 -4.04 -9.90
C VAL A 40 -11.21 -2.60 -10.29
N TYR A 41 -11.01 -2.35 -11.59
CA TYR A 41 -10.68 -1.02 -12.09
C TYR A 41 -11.78 0.00 -11.83
N ASP A 42 -13.04 -0.36 -12.08
CA ASP A 42 -14.20 0.50 -11.81
C ASP A 42 -14.30 0.85 -10.32
N ALA A 43 -14.05 -0.13 -9.44
CA ALA A 43 -14.02 0.10 -7.99
C ALA A 43 -12.88 1.06 -7.57
N ILE A 44 -11.68 0.90 -8.15
CA ILE A 44 -10.55 1.81 -7.91
C ILE A 44 -10.91 3.24 -8.32
N GLN A 45 -11.51 3.44 -9.50
CA GLN A 45 -11.91 4.77 -9.96
C GLN A 45 -12.96 5.41 -9.03
N GLN A 46 -13.96 4.64 -8.59
CA GLN A 46 -14.98 5.13 -7.67
C GLN A 46 -14.39 5.54 -6.31
N VAL A 47 -13.45 4.76 -5.79
CA VAL A 47 -12.77 5.05 -4.52
C VAL A 47 -11.80 6.22 -4.67
N SER A 48 -11.10 6.32 -5.80
CA SER A 48 -10.17 7.41 -6.12
C SER A 48 -10.86 8.77 -6.09
N GLU A 49 -12.07 8.89 -6.63
CA GLU A 49 -12.83 10.14 -6.57
C GLU A 49 -13.20 10.54 -5.13
N GLN A 50 -13.48 9.59 -4.25
CA GLN A 50 -13.73 9.86 -2.83
C GLN A 50 -12.45 10.31 -2.11
N PHE A 51 -11.33 9.65 -2.38
CA PHE A 51 -10.03 10.08 -1.86
C PHE A 51 -9.66 11.48 -2.35
N LYS A 52 -9.90 11.81 -3.62
CA LYS A 52 -9.64 13.14 -4.17
C LYS A 52 -10.38 14.22 -3.37
N GLN A 53 -11.66 13.99 -3.06
CA GLN A 53 -12.45 14.92 -2.24
C GLN A 53 -11.89 15.01 -0.81
N ALA A 54 -11.59 13.87 -0.16
CA ALA A 54 -11.06 13.84 1.19
C ALA A 54 -9.70 14.57 1.30
N PHE A 55 -8.80 14.39 0.33
CA PHE A 55 -7.51 15.09 0.29
C PHE A 55 -7.69 16.60 0.06
N ALA A 56 -8.61 17.00 -0.82
CA ALA A 56 -8.92 18.41 -1.03
C ALA A 56 -9.44 19.08 0.26
N ASP A 57 -10.32 18.39 0.99
CA ASP A 57 -10.86 18.87 2.27
C ASP A 57 -9.77 18.93 3.35
N LEU A 58 -8.88 17.93 3.41
CA LEU A 58 -7.72 17.95 4.31
C LEU A 58 -6.81 19.16 4.05
N ILE A 59 -6.49 19.44 2.79
CA ILE A 59 -5.66 20.59 2.41
C ILE A 59 -6.34 21.91 2.78
N ASP A 60 -7.64 22.04 2.48
CA ASP A 60 -8.39 23.26 2.77
C ASP A 60 -8.51 23.52 4.28
N GLN A 61 -8.78 22.49 5.08
CA GLN A 61 -8.84 22.60 6.54
C GLN A 61 -7.47 22.93 7.14
N SER A 62 -6.39 22.29 6.65
CA SER A 62 -5.02 22.56 7.10
C SER A 62 -4.61 24.01 6.81
N ALA A 63 -4.90 24.50 5.60
CA ALA A 63 -4.63 25.89 5.25
C ALA A 63 -5.46 26.86 6.10
N LYS A 64 -6.74 26.60 6.32
CA LYS A 64 -7.61 27.43 7.20
C LYS A 64 -7.14 27.45 8.66
N GLY A 65 -6.51 26.37 9.13
CA GLY A 65 -5.90 26.29 10.46
C GLY A 65 -4.58 27.07 10.61
N THR A 66 -4.06 27.64 9.54
CA THR A 66 -2.85 28.48 9.52
C THR A 66 -3.19 29.94 9.17
N ASP A 67 -2.61 30.49 8.12
CA ASP A 67 -2.89 31.85 7.63
C ASP A 67 -3.88 31.89 6.46
N ASN A 68 -4.34 30.71 5.99
CA ASN A 68 -5.24 30.52 4.84
C ASN A 68 -4.74 31.17 3.54
N SER A 69 -3.42 31.38 3.40
CA SER A 69 -2.81 31.95 2.20
C SER A 69 -2.74 30.94 1.05
N VAL A 70 -2.45 31.44 -0.15
CA VAL A 70 -2.20 30.58 -1.33
C VAL A 70 -0.94 29.75 -1.11
N GLU A 71 0.06 30.35 -0.45
CA GLU A 71 1.31 29.72 -0.06
C GLU A 71 1.08 28.53 0.88
N SER A 72 0.26 28.71 1.92
CA SER A 72 -0.09 27.61 2.84
C SER A 72 -0.86 26.50 2.11
N ARG A 73 -1.78 26.86 1.21
CA ARG A 73 -2.49 25.86 0.38
C ARG A 73 -1.52 25.04 -0.48
N LEU A 74 -0.57 25.71 -1.13
CA LEU A 74 0.47 25.04 -1.92
C LEU A 74 1.37 24.16 -1.05
N PHE A 75 1.81 24.67 0.10
CA PHE A 75 2.62 23.93 1.07
C PHE A 75 1.93 22.63 1.51
N PHE A 76 0.67 22.70 1.96
CA PHE A 76 -0.06 21.52 2.39
C PHE A 76 -0.39 20.56 1.25
N THR A 77 -0.59 21.07 0.03
CA THR A 77 -0.78 20.22 -1.16
C THR A 77 0.49 19.40 -1.44
N ILE A 78 1.65 20.04 -1.43
CA ILE A 78 2.94 19.36 -1.66
C ILE A 78 3.21 18.35 -0.55
N ALA A 79 3.00 18.74 0.72
CA ALA A 79 3.22 17.85 1.86
C ALA A 79 2.32 16.60 1.81
N ALA A 80 1.03 16.76 1.49
CA ALA A 80 0.12 15.63 1.36
C ALA A 80 0.50 14.70 0.20
N TYR A 81 0.89 15.28 -0.95
CA TYR A 81 1.33 14.49 -2.10
C TYR A 81 2.62 13.72 -1.82
N SER A 82 3.61 14.34 -1.17
CA SER A 82 4.84 13.69 -0.75
C SER A 82 4.57 12.51 0.19
N ALA A 83 3.75 12.70 1.22
CA ALA A 83 3.40 11.62 2.14
C ALA A 83 2.69 10.45 1.45
N MET A 84 1.80 10.74 0.48
CA MET A 84 1.12 9.71 -0.28
C MET A 84 2.05 8.91 -1.18
N ASN A 85 3.04 9.56 -1.80
CA ASN A 85 4.05 8.86 -2.60
C ASN A 85 4.91 7.95 -1.72
N GLU A 86 5.39 8.42 -0.56
CA GLU A 86 6.18 7.60 0.37
C GLU A 86 5.39 6.37 0.86
N LEU A 87 4.11 6.56 1.22
CA LEU A 87 3.23 5.45 1.61
C LEU A 87 3.02 4.46 0.46
N HIS A 88 2.84 4.96 -0.75
CA HIS A 88 2.68 4.15 -1.94
C HIS A 88 3.93 3.31 -2.21
N ASP A 89 5.10 3.93 -2.22
CA ASP A 89 6.38 3.26 -2.50
C ASP A 89 6.71 2.22 -1.42
N MET A 90 6.28 2.45 -0.18
CA MET A 90 6.44 1.47 0.91
C MET A 90 5.49 0.28 0.78
N THR A 91 4.23 0.50 0.40
CA THR A 91 3.19 -0.52 0.53
C THR A 91 2.82 -1.23 -0.77
N ALA A 92 2.80 -0.49 -1.89
CA ALA A 92 2.38 -1.03 -3.17
C ALA A 92 3.28 -2.18 -3.65
N PRO A 93 4.62 -2.17 -3.46
CA PRO A 93 5.45 -3.33 -3.81
C PRO A 93 5.10 -4.59 -3.03
N ILE A 94 4.83 -4.45 -1.72
CA ILE A 94 4.50 -5.55 -0.83
C ILE A 94 3.15 -6.18 -1.24
N LEU A 95 2.14 -5.33 -1.43
CA LEU A 95 0.79 -5.78 -1.79
C LEU A 95 0.73 -6.36 -3.20
N SER A 96 1.35 -5.70 -4.17
CA SER A 96 1.42 -6.18 -5.55
C SER A 96 2.13 -7.52 -5.62
N SER A 97 3.27 -7.69 -4.93
CA SER A 97 3.95 -8.99 -4.86
C SER A 97 3.09 -10.09 -4.24
N THR A 98 2.34 -9.76 -3.20
CA THR A 98 1.48 -10.74 -2.52
C THR A 98 0.33 -11.22 -3.42
N LEU A 99 -0.20 -10.33 -4.26
CA LEU A 99 -1.40 -10.60 -5.05
C LEU A 99 -1.11 -11.03 -6.49
N MET A 100 0.04 -10.68 -7.07
CA MET A 100 0.32 -10.87 -8.50
C MET A 100 0.21 -12.32 -8.99
N ASN A 101 0.45 -13.31 -8.10
CA ASN A 101 0.33 -14.73 -8.44
C ASN A 101 -1.12 -15.24 -8.36
N GLN A 102 -1.97 -14.60 -7.56
CA GLN A 102 -3.38 -14.95 -7.41
C GLN A 102 -4.22 -14.22 -8.46
N HIS A 103 -3.78 -13.03 -8.86
CA HIS A 103 -4.48 -12.12 -9.74
C HIS A 103 -3.56 -11.58 -10.85
N PRO A 104 -2.98 -12.45 -11.68
CA PRO A 104 -2.04 -12.05 -12.73
C PRO A 104 -2.68 -11.17 -13.81
N ASP A 105 -4.01 -11.18 -13.92
CA ASP A 105 -4.75 -10.50 -14.98
C ASP A 105 -4.99 -9.01 -14.69
N TRP A 106 -5.02 -8.61 -13.41
CA TRP A 106 -5.33 -7.21 -13.05
C TRP A 106 -4.28 -6.54 -12.18
N VAL A 107 -3.50 -7.26 -11.38
CA VAL A 107 -2.42 -6.66 -10.57
C VAL A 107 -1.41 -5.86 -11.41
N PRO A 108 -0.89 -6.38 -12.54
CA PRO A 108 0.00 -5.57 -13.37
C PRO A 108 -0.74 -4.38 -14.00
N VAL A 109 -1.97 -4.58 -14.44
CA VAL A 109 -2.78 -3.55 -15.12
C VAL A 109 -3.07 -2.35 -14.22
N ILE A 110 -3.44 -2.57 -12.95
CA ILE A 110 -3.69 -1.46 -12.02
C ILE A 110 -2.41 -0.68 -11.68
N ASN A 111 -1.24 -1.28 -11.88
CA ASN A 111 0.06 -0.65 -11.73
C ASN A 111 0.61 -0.08 -13.06
N GLY A 112 -0.20 -0.08 -14.12
CA GLY A 112 0.16 0.50 -15.42
C GLY A 112 1.03 -0.39 -16.30
N CYS A 113 1.08 -1.70 -16.04
CA CYS A 113 1.85 -2.69 -16.80
C CYS A 113 0.92 -3.70 -17.48
N GLU A 114 1.37 -4.30 -18.58
CA GLU A 114 0.63 -5.35 -19.31
C GLU A 114 0.84 -6.74 -18.72
N SER A 115 1.90 -6.94 -17.93
CA SER A 115 2.26 -8.25 -17.36
C SER A 115 3.03 -8.15 -16.04
N ASN A 116 3.08 -9.25 -15.29
CA ASN A 116 3.89 -9.34 -14.08
C ASN A 116 5.39 -9.21 -14.36
N GLU A 117 5.86 -9.64 -15.55
CA GLU A 117 7.26 -9.48 -15.96
C GLU A 117 7.60 -8.01 -16.13
N GLU A 118 6.76 -7.26 -16.86
CA GLU A 118 6.91 -5.82 -17.01
C GLU A 118 6.79 -5.08 -15.68
N LEU A 119 5.85 -5.49 -14.81
CA LEU A 119 5.71 -4.93 -13.46
C LEU A 119 7.00 -5.08 -12.65
N MET A 120 7.62 -6.26 -12.66
CA MET A 120 8.86 -6.50 -11.93
C MET A 120 10.07 -5.76 -12.53
N GLU A 121 10.05 -5.47 -13.83
CA GLU A 121 11.08 -4.66 -14.49
C GLU A 121 10.92 -3.18 -14.18
N ALA A 122 9.69 -2.67 -14.26
CA ALA A 122 9.36 -1.27 -14.00
C ALA A 122 9.48 -0.91 -12.51
N TRP A 123 9.20 -1.88 -11.61
CA TRP A 123 9.21 -1.69 -10.15
C TRP A 123 10.14 -2.71 -9.49
N PRO A 124 11.45 -2.40 -9.34
CA PRO A 124 12.43 -3.34 -8.79
C PRO A 124 12.13 -3.79 -7.36
N ASP A 125 11.48 -2.96 -6.55
CA ASP A 125 11.08 -3.32 -5.19
C ASP A 125 9.98 -4.40 -5.19
N VAL A 126 9.10 -4.43 -6.18
CA VAL A 126 8.11 -5.53 -6.36
C VAL A 126 8.85 -6.85 -6.55
N LYS A 127 9.87 -6.87 -7.41
CA LYS A 127 10.69 -8.06 -7.65
C LYS A 127 11.44 -8.49 -6.39
N THR A 128 12.01 -7.52 -5.65
CA THR A 128 12.74 -7.78 -4.40
C THR A 128 11.85 -8.46 -3.36
N VAL A 129 10.63 -7.96 -3.17
CA VAL A 129 9.65 -8.61 -2.28
C VAL A 129 9.24 -9.98 -2.80
N HIS A 130 9.01 -10.12 -4.10
CA HIS A 130 8.59 -11.40 -4.70
C HIS A 130 9.63 -12.51 -4.50
N ASP A 131 10.92 -12.20 -4.72
CA ASP A 131 12.00 -13.14 -4.50
C ASP A 131 12.13 -13.51 -3.02
N ALA A 132 11.95 -12.54 -2.12
CA ALA A 132 11.94 -12.77 -0.68
C ALA A 132 10.75 -13.65 -0.23
N GLN A 133 9.56 -13.46 -0.81
CA GLN A 133 8.40 -14.32 -0.56
C GLN A 133 8.67 -15.76 -1.01
N ILE A 134 9.33 -15.96 -2.16
CA ILE A 134 9.75 -17.29 -2.62
C ILE A 134 10.76 -17.92 -1.63
N GLN A 135 11.74 -17.15 -1.17
CA GLN A 135 12.73 -17.63 -0.22
C GLN A 135 12.12 -17.96 1.15
N ALA A 136 11.24 -17.10 1.66
CA ALA A 136 10.51 -17.32 2.91
C ALA A 136 9.65 -18.59 2.83
N ASN A 137 8.93 -18.80 1.72
CA ASN A 137 8.17 -20.03 1.47
C ASN A 137 9.06 -21.28 1.43
N LYS A 138 10.22 -21.21 0.79
CA LYS A 138 11.16 -22.34 0.69
C LYS A 138 11.80 -22.71 2.03
N THR A 139 12.10 -21.72 2.86
CA THR A 139 12.88 -21.90 4.09
C THR A 139 12.02 -21.96 5.35
N GLY A 140 10.78 -21.48 5.29
CA GLY A 140 9.90 -21.30 6.44
C GLY A 140 10.37 -20.22 7.41
N ARG A 141 11.30 -19.35 7.01
CA ARG A 141 11.86 -18.27 7.85
C ARG A 141 11.52 -16.90 7.26
N PRO A 142 11.37 -15.86 8.10
CA PRO A 142 11.29 -14.49 7.62
C PRO A 142 12.53 -14.09 6.82
N VAL A 143 12.36 -13.15 5.89
CA VAL A 143 13.42 -12.58 5.07
C VAL A 143 13.34 -11.06 5.17
N ARG A 144 14.40 -10.42 5.67
CA ARG A 144 14.55 -8.97 5.62
C ARG A 144 14.96 -8.54 4.21
N VAL A 145 14.28 -7.53 3.69
CA VAL A 145 14.62 -6.84 2.45
C VAL A 145 14.64 -5.33 2.68
N HIS A 146 15.45 -4.64 1.89
CA HIS A 146 15.44 -3.19 1.82
C HIS A 146 14.65 -2.76 0.58
N LEU A 147 13.58 -1.98 0.77
CA LEU A 147 12.81 -1.36 -0.30
C LEU A 147 13.48 -0.04 -0.64
N LYS A 148 14.14 -0.01 -1.80
CA LYS A 148 15.02 1.09 -2.16
C LYS A 148 14.26 2.37 -2.44
N ASP A 149 13.08 2.28 -3.05
CA ASP A 149 12.32 3.45 -3.48
C ASP A 149 11.70 4.17 -2.28
N ALA A 150 11.33 3.42 -1.24
CA ALA A 150 10.85 3.95 0.04
C ALA A 150 11.96 4.18 1.10
N ASP A 151 13.18 3.70 0.87
CA ASP A 151 14.30 3.70 1.84
C ASP A 151 13.91 3.09 3.20
N VAL A 152 13.20 1.96 3.18
CA VAL A 152 12.76 1.25 4.38
C VAL A 152 13.08 -0.23 4.34
N ASP A 153 13.36 -0.80 5.51
CA ASP A 153 13.50 -2.25 5.66
C ASP A 153 12.14 -2.88 5.94
N ALA A 154 11.82 -3.95 5.21
CA ALA A 154 10.63 -4.76 5.38
C ALA A 154 11.00 -6.20 5.75
N ILE A 155 10.19 -6.82 6.61
CA ILE A 155 10.32 -8.24 6.97
C ILE A 155 9.22 -9.00 6.26
N ILE A 156 9.62 -9.89 5.34
CA ILE A 156 8.71 -10.72 4.56
C ILE A 156 8.58 -12.08 5.23
N SER A 157 7.37 -12.43 5.65
CA SER A 157 7.05 -13.72 6.27
C SER A 157 5.81 -14.35 5.66
N VAL A 158 5.81 -15.67 5.60
CA VAL A 158 4.70 -16.51 5.11
C VAL A 158 3.86 -17.09 6.24
N GLN A 159 4.26 -16.83 7.49
CA GLN A 159 3.50 -17.09 8.71
C GLN A 159 3.30 -15.78 9.48
N PRO A 160 2.24 -15.67 10.31
CA PRO A 160 2.11 -14.55 11.23
C PRO A 160 3.39 -14.40 12.04
N ILE A 161 4.02 -13.23 11.96
CA ILE A 161 5.24 -12.93 12.71
C ILE A 161 4.84 -12.86 14.19
N LYS A 162 5.46 -13.69 15.03
CA LYS A 162 5.30 -13.56 16.48
C LYS A 162 6.13 -12.36 16.93
N GLU A 163 5.66 -11.58 17.91
CA GLU A 163 6.39 -10.42 18.46
C GLU A 163 7.85 -10.74 18.81
N GLU A 164 8.11 -11.96 19.29
CA GLU A 164 9.44 -12.46 19.64
C GLU A 164 10.41 -12.50 18.44
N ASP A 165 9.92 -12.82 17.25
CA ASP A 165 10.71 -12.87 16.01
C ASP A 165 11.06 -11.45 15.52
N PHE A 166 10.16 -10.48 15.74
CA PHE A 166 10.35 -9.08 15.36
C PHE A 166 11.49 -8.42 16.16
N HIS A 167 11.58 -8.72 17.46
CA HIS A 167 12.65 -8.20 18.32
C HIS A 167 14.02 -8.84 18.07
N ALA A 168 14.05 -10.12 17.71
CA ALA A 168 15.29 -10.82 17.40
C ALA A 168 15.96 -10.29 16.13
N GLU A 169 15.19 -9.96 15.09
CA GLU A 169 15.75 -9.37 13.87
C GLU A 169 16.12 -7.90 14.06
N ARG A 170 15.42 -7.11 14.87
CA ARG A 170 15.78 -5.70 15.11
C ARG A 170 17.12 -5.51 15.83
N ALA A 171 17.61 -6.56 16.49
CA ALA A 171 18.88 -6.58 17.22
C ALA A 171 20.07 -7.14 16.42
N ALA A 172 19.83 -7.62 15.19
CA ALA A 172 20.82 -8.20 14.28
C ALA A 172 21.03 -7.31 13.04
#